data_AF-A0A2P5BDE4-F1
#
_entry.id   AF-A0A2P5BDE4-F1
#
_cell.length_a   1.000
_cell.length_b   1.000
_cell.length_c   1.000
_cell.angle_alpha   90.00
_cell.angle_beta   90.00
_cell.angle_gamma   90.00
#
_symmetry.space_group_name_H-M   'P 1'
#
loop_
_entity.id
_entity.type
_entity.pdbx_description
1 polymer ?
#
loop_
_entity_poly.entity_id
_entity_poly.type
_entity_poly.pdbx_seq_one_letter_code
_entity_poly.pdbx_strand_id
1 'polypeptide(L)' 'LPVRADSANGWGLAFKACGEELLVVGGQRGTEGEGIVINALNPKSGVKDGTLDCKVQGVKEHNGVFVYNCAVMGC' A
#
# COMPACT_ATOMS: atom_id res chain seq x y z
N LEU A 1 -26.82 8.48 7.16
CA LEU A 1 -26.03 7.57 6.29
C LEU A 1 -24.84 8.38 5.80
N PRO A 2 -23.58 8.00 6.06
CA PRO A 2 -22.49 8.76 5.46
C PRO A 2 -22.59 8.62 3.95
N VAL A 3 -22.43 9.76 3.27
CA VAL A 3 -22.32 9.86 1.81
C VAL A 3 -21.40 8.75 1.32
N ARG A 4 -21.90 7.91 0.41
CA ARG A 4 -21.00 7.05 -0.35
C ARG A 4 -20.10 7.98 -1.13
N ALA A 5 -18.86 8.12 -0.68
CA ALA A 5 -17.83 8.69 -1.52
C ALA A 5 -17.69 7.72 -2.69
N ASP A 6 -18.35 8.04 -3.80
CA ASP A 6 -18.21 7.32 -5.06
C ASP A 6 -16.80 7.64 -5.60
N SER A 7 -15.77 7.12 -4.93
CA SER A 7 -14.41 7.13 -5.44
C SER A 7 -14.29 5.97 -6.41
N ALA A 8 -14.63 6.24 -7.66
CA ALA A 8 -14.14 5.43 -8.76
C ALA A 8 -12.61 5.54 -8.76
N ASN A 9 -11.91 4.41 -8.66
CA ASN A 9 -10.44 4.30 -8.74
C ASN A 9 -9.64 4.83 -7.52
N GLY A 10 -10.13 4.58 -6.31
CA GLY A 10 -9.41 4.90 -5.08
C GLY A 10 -8.08 4.13 -4.90
N TRP A 11 -7.23 4.64 -4.03
CA TRP A 11 -6.02 3.98 -3.54
C TRP A 11 -6.07 3.86 -2.02
N GLY A 12 -5.45 2.84 -1.44
CA GLY A 12 -5.35 2.68 0.02
C GLY A 12 -3.97 2.22 0.41
N LEU A 13 -3.56 2.58 1.63
CA LEU A 13 -2.23 2.28 2.15
C LEU A 13 -2.29 1.95 3.64
N ALA A 14 -1.59 0.91 4.06
CA ALA A 14 -1.31 0.65 5.46
C ALA A 14 0.19 0.41 5.62
N PHE A 15 0.76 0.80 6.76
CA PHE A 15 2.15 0.48 7.06
C PHE A 15 2.36 0.15 8.53
N LYS A 16 3.40 -0.65 8.78
CA LYS A 16 3.81 -1.09 10.12
C LYS A 16 5.32 -1.21 10.21
N ALA A 17 5.92 -0.75 11.31
CA ALA A 17 7.31 -1.02 11.61
C ALA A 17 7.52 -2.51 11.98
N CYS A 18 8.52 -3.14 11.38
CA CYS A 18 8.91 -4.54 11.60
C CYS A 18 10.42 -4.64 11.74
N GLY A 19 10.92 -4.52 12.98
CA GLY A 19 12.36 -4.47 13.24
C GLY A 19 12.99 -3.24 12.61
N GLU A 20 13.92 -3.44 11.67
CA GLU A 20 14.58 -2.36 10.93
C GLU A 20 13.87 -1.99 9.61
N GLU A 21 12.81 -2.72 9.26
CA GLU A 21 12.06 -2.52 8.03
C GLU A 21 10.69 -1.90 8.31
N LEU A 22 10.13 -1.22 7.32
CA LEU A 22 8.75 -0.79 7.26
C LEU A 22 8.02 -1.68 6.27
N LEU A 23 7.02 -2.41 6.74
CA LEU A 23 6.11 -3.14 5.88
C LEU A 23 5.03 -2.19 5.38
N VAL A 24 4.83 -2.14 4.07
CA VAL A 24 3.87 -1.27 3.40
C VAL A 24 2.92 -2.12 2.55
N VAL A 25 1.63 -2.01 2.82
CA VAL A 25 0.55 -2.67 2.07
C VAL A 25 -0.21 -1.61 1.30
N GLY A 26 -0.04 -1.57 0.00
CA GLY A 26 -0.71 -0.62 -0.89
C GLY A 26 -1.65 -1.32 -1.84
N GLY A 27 -2.77 -0.68 -2.18
CA GLY A 27 -3.66 -1.17 -3.23
C GLY A 27 -4.23 -0.03 -4.04
N GLN A 28 -4.33 -0.23 -5.36
CA GLN A 28 -4.95 0.71 -6.29
C GLN A 28 -6.03 0.00 -7.11
N ARG A 29 -7.11 0.70 -7.42
CA ARG A 29 -8.10 0.31 -8.43
C ARG A 29 -7.93 1.20 -9.65
N GLY A 30 -7.75 0.63 -10.84
CA GLY A 30 -7.64 1.38 -12.08
C GLY A 30 -8.02 0.54 -13.30
N THR A 31 -7.83 1.11 -14.49
CA THR A 31 -8.06 0.41 -15.78
C THR A 31 -7.22 -0.86 -15.92
N GLU A 32 -6.05 -0.87 -15.29
CA GLU A 32 -5.11 -2.00 -15.28
C GLU A 32 -5.48 -3.11 -14.28
N GLY A 33 -6.60 -2.96 -13.55
CA GLY A 33 -7.10 -3.95 -12.60
C GLY A 33 -7.07 -3.51 -11.14
N GLU A 34 -7.33 -4.48 -10.25
CA GLU A 34 -7.28 -4.30 -8.81
C GLU A 34 -6.23 -5.24 -8.21
N GLY A 35 -5.31 -4.66 -7.45
CA GLY A 35 -4.22 -5.40 -6.84
C GLY A 35 -3.77 -4.80 -5.52
N ILE A 36 -3.28 -5.66 -4.64
CA ILE A 36 -2.60 -5.30 -3.41
C ILE A 36 -1.14 -5.73 -3.53
N VAL A 37 -0.24 -4.83 -3.20
CA VAL A 37 1.19 -5.10 -3.13
C VAL A 37 1.66 -4.91 -1.70
N ILE A 38 2.42 -5.88 -1.21
CA ILE A 38 3.12 -5.80 0.07
C ILE A 38 4.59 -5.56 -0.25
N ASN A 39 5.16 -4.49 0.29
CA ASN A 39 6.57 -4.14 0.17
C ASN A 39 7.21 -4.07 1.55
N ALA A 40 8.48 -4.47 1.65
CA ALA A 40 9.33 -4.15 2.78
C ALA A 40 10.38 -3.13 2.32
N LEU A 41 10.59 -2.09 3.11
CA LEU A 41 11.59 -1.07 2.87
C LEU A 41 12.39 -0.83 4.14
N ASN A 42 13.70 -0.74 4.05
CA ASN A 42 14.54 -0.38 5.18
C ASN A 42 14.81 1.13 5.15
N PRO A 43 14.26 1.95 6.07
CA PRO A 43 14.49 3.39 6.05
C PRO A 43 15.98 3.78 6.17
N LYS A 44 16.80 2.90 6.77
CA LYS A 44 18.24 3.11 6.95
C LYS A 44 19.05 2.77 5.70
N SER A 45 18.51 2.05 4.71
CA SER A 45 19.23 1.78 3.45
C SER A 45 19.45 3.05 2.63
N GLY A 46 18.82 4.16 3.03
CA GLY A 46 18.89 5.43 2.35
C GLY A 46 18.06 5.45 1.07
N VAL A 47 17.94 6.65 0.50
CA VAL A 47 17.33 6.90 -0.80
C VAL A 47 18.46 6.98 -1.82
N LYS A 48 18.51 6.05 -2.77
CA LYS A 48 19.43 6.12 -3.92
C LYS A 48 18.68 6.73 -5.09
N ASP A 49 19.17 7.85 -5.62
CA ASP A 49 18.59 8.54 -6.78
C ASP A 49 17.09 8.88 -6.64
N GLY A 50 16.66 9.27 -5.43
CA GLY A 50 15.26 9.56 -5.14
C GLY A 50 14.37 8.32 -4.94
N THR A 51 14.92 7.11 -5.05
CA THR A 51 14.20 5.84 -4.93
C THR A 51 14.59 5.12 -3.64
N LEU A 52 13.57 4.66 -2.89
CA LEU A 52 13.74 3.78 -1.74
C LEU A 52 13.95 2.35 -2.24
N ASP A 53 14.86 1.60 -1.62
CA ASP A 53 15.01 0.17 -1.89
C ASP A 53 13.78 -0.57 -1.35
N CYS A 54 12.84 -0.81 -2.26
CA CYS A 54 11.52 -1.36 -1.94
C CYS A 54 11.46 -2.80 -2.46
N LYS A 55 11.47 -3.77 -1.55
CA LYS A 55 11.40 -5.18 -1.90
C LYS A 55 9.96 -5.67 -1.85
N VAL A 56 9.42 -6.05 -3.01
CA VAL A 56 8.10 -6.69 -3.11
C VAL A 56 8.14 -8.02 -2.36
N GLN A 57 7.31 -8.13 -1.32
CA GLN A 57 7.13 -9.35 -0.52
C GLN A 57 5.96 -10.20 -1.03
N GLY A 58 4.98 -9.58 -1.68
CA GLY A 58 3.84 -10.30 -2.23
C GLY A 58 2.92 -9.41 -3.04
N VAL A 59 2.19 -10.05 -3.95
CA VAL A 59 1.16 -9.41 -4.78
C VAL A 59 -0.10 -10.26 -4.67
N LYS A 60 -1.26 -9.61 -4.53
CA LYS A 60 -2.57 -10.26 -4.57
C LYS A 60 -3.49 -9.49 -5.49
N GLU A 61 -3.87 -10.13 -6.58
CA GLU A 61 -4.84 -9.60 -7.55
C GLU A 61 -6.28 -9.98 -7.14
N HIS A 62 -7.26 -9.25 -7.66
CA HIS A 62 -8.70 -9.55 -7.49
C HIS A 62 -9.17 -9.64 -6.02
N ASN A 63 -8.59 -8.82 -5.14
CA ASN A 63 -8.95 -8.86 -3.72
C ASN A 63 -10.19 -8.02 -3.45
N GLY A 64 -11.37 -8.64 -3.44
CA GLY A 64 -12.66 -7.95 -3.32
C GLY A 64 -12.94 -7.17 -2.02
N VAL A 65 -12.04 -7.18 -1.03
CA VAL A 65 -12.26 -6.56 0.29
C VAL A 65 -11.12 -5.61 0.73
N PHE A 66 -10.37 -5.03 -0.22
CA PHE A 66 -9.42 -3.97 0.14
C PHE A 66 -10.15 -2.64 0.42
N VAL A 67 -9.79 -1.98 1.52
CA VAL A 67 -10.34 -0.65 1.84
C VAL A 67 -9.51 0.40 1.09
N TYR A 68 -10.06 0.83 -0.05
CA TYR A 68 -9.53 1.98 -0.79
C TYR A 68 -9.95 3.29 -0.11
N ASN A 69 -9.19 4.37 -0.37
CA ASN A 69 -9.34 5.70 0.20
C ASN A 69 -9.14 5.77 1.72
N CYS A 70 -8.35 4.84 2.25
CA CYS A 70 -7.98 4.79 3.65
C CYS A 70 -6.46 4.68 3.78
N ALA A 71 -5.92 5.45 4.73
CA ALA A 71 -4.54 5.34 5.18
C ALA A 71 -4.55 4.93 6.66
N VAL A 72 -3.87 3.83 7.00
CA VAL A 72 -3.78 3.33 8.39
C VAL A 72 -2.32 3.28 8.83
N MET A 73 -2.06 3.89 9.99
CA MET A 73 -0.78 3.81 10.70
C MET A 73 -0.99 3.00 11.97
N GLY A 74 -0.27 1.90 12.13
CA GLY A 74 -0.16 1.19 13.41
C GLY A 74 1.11 1.64 14.15
N CYS A 75 0.97 2.01 15.43
CA CYS A 75 2.10 2.25 16.32
C CYS A 75 2.74 0.93 16.80
#